data_AF-A0A8B6XS69-F1
#
_entry.id   AF-A0A8B6XS69-F1
#
_cell.length_a   1.000
_cell.length_b   1.000
_cell.length_c   1.000
_cell.angle_alpha   90.00
_cell.angle_beta   90.00
_cell.angle_gamma   90.00
#
_symmetry.space_group_name_H-M   'P 1'
#
loop_
_entity.id
_entity.type
_entity.pdbx_description
1 polymer ?
#
loop_
_entity_poly.entity_id
_entity_poly.type
_entity_poly.pdbx_seq_one_letter_code
_entity_poly.pdbx_strand_id
1 'polypeptide(L)'
;MAVSNLTEIYMLKKNLLDSPNYSSTLQGFRHLDPEKDYKVRRITSLVNESIHIAANEPSLGLYRIQEHVKRTLPHLVKRKKELSSINTRIQDASYDLGLSLEVIESISQIKHFTRIKEALQNAISYKIKLNEYREQEKARQEFELKNARSVNKSISQNEPAEGFICPVCYFALLNQEELFKHWESNHNLDNCENDVFHELEVPVEDGNNFVLNQDNDMTVIEMGHSSVSECIDVVYELSGQK
;
A
#
# COMPACT_ATOMS: atom_id res chain seq x y z
N MET A 1 -32.31 63.68 -20.33
CA MET A 1 -32.17 64.93 -19.54
C MET A 1 -31.08 65.88 -20.04
N ALA A 2 -29.98 65.42 -20.68
CA ALA A 2 -28.92 66.33 -21.16
C ALA A 2 -29.25 67.12 -22.47
N VAL A 3 -30.17 66.62 -23.31
CA VAL A 3 -30.50 67.22 -24.62
C VAL A 3 -31.32 68.52 -24.49
N SER A 4 -32.17 68.62 -23.46
CA SER A 4 -32.98 69.81 -23.18
C SER A 4 -32.12 71.04 -22.88
N ASN A 5 -31.05 70.85 -22.09
CA ASN A 5 -30.14 71.93 -21.69
C ASN A 5 -29.29 72.46 -22.85
N LEU A 6 -28.85 71.60 -23.78
CA LEU A 6 -28.11 72.02 -24.97
C LEU A 6 -28.97 72.89 -25.89
N THR A 7 -30.25 72.55 -26.03
CA THR A 7 -31.21 73.30 -26.86
C THR A 7 -31.50 74.67 -26.24
N GLU A 8 -31.67 74.75 -24.92
CA GLU A 8 -31.80 76.03 -24.21
C GLU A 8 -30.55 76.90 -24.32
N ILE A 9 -29.35 76.33 -24.19
CA ILE A 9 -28.09 77.06 -24.39
C ILE A 9 -27.98 77.59 -25.82
N TYR A 10 -28.34 76.80 -26.83
CA TYR A 10 -28.36 77.24 -28.23
C TYR A 10 -29.35 78.37 -28.49
N MET A 11 -30.55 78.29 -27.90
CA MET A 11 -31.58 79.32 -28.02
C MET A 11 -31.19 80.61 -27.28
N LEU A 12 -30.56 80.50 -26.11
CA LEU A 12 -30.00 81.65 -25.37
C LEU A 12 -28.87 82.33 -26.14
N LYS A 13 -27.96 81.56 -26.76
CA LYS A 13 -26.89 82.11 -27.61
C LYS A 13 -27.46 82.84 -28.83
N LYS A 14 -28.49 82.28 -29.47
CA LYS A 14 -29.18 82.91 -30.61
C LYS A 14 -29.84 84.23 -30.21
N ASN A 15 -30.58 84.24 -29.10
CA ASN A 15 -31.24 85.45 -28.58
C ASN A 15 -30.24 86.54 -28.13
N LEU A 16 -29.06 86.17 -27.64
CA LEU A 16 -27.99 87.13 -27.31
C LEU A 16 -27.35 87.75 -28.56
N LEU A 17 -27.17 86.98 -29.63
CA LEU A 17 -26.63 87.47 -30.91
C LEU A 17 -27.63 88.34 -31.69
N ASP A 18 -28.93 88.05 -31.56
CA ASP A 18 -30.02 88.75 -32.25
C ASP A 18 -30.48 90.04 -31.50
N SER A 19 -29.87 90.39 -30.37
CA SER A 19 -30.21 91.61 -29.61
C SER A 19 -29.70 92.88 -30.32
N PRO A 20 -30.51 93.95 -30.44
CA PRO A 20 -30.07 95.22 -31.06
C PRO A 20 -28.89 95.87 -30.32
N ASN A 21 -28.64 95.48 -29.06
CA ASN A 21 -27.49 95.94 -28.27
C ASN A 21 -26.20 95.16 -28.54
N TYR A 22 -26.24 94.05 -29.27
CA TYR A 22 -25.04 93.26 -29.61
C TYR A 22 -24.17 94.01 -30.63
N SER A 23 -24.79 94.66 -31.62
CA SER A 23 -24.09 95.43 -32.65
C SER A 23 -23.47 96.73 -32.11
N SER A 24 -24.15 97.43 -31.20
CA SER A 24 -23.63 98.62 -30.52
C SER A 24 -22.54 98.28 -29.50
N THR A 25 -22.65 97.15 -28.81
CA THR A 25 -21.58 96.62 -27.94
C THR A 25 -20.35 96.25 -28.79
N LEU A 26 -20.50 95.51 -29.90
CA LEU A 26 -19.39 95.22 -30.82
C LEU A 26 -18.80 96.48 -31.49
N GLN A 27 -19.59 97.53 -31.73
CA GLN A 27 -19.09 98.81 -32.22
C GLN A 27 -18.20 99.53 -31.19
N GLY A 28 -18.47 99.38 -29.89
CA GLY A 28 -17.58 99.83 -28.82
C GLY A 28 -16.23 99.10 -28.77
N PHE A 29 -16.14 97.90 -29.35
CA PHE A 29 -14.89 97.14 -29.49
C PHE A 29 -14.09 97.48 -30.76
N ARG A 30 -14.61 98.28 -31.70
CA ARG A 30 -13.87 98.61 -32.95
C ARG A 30 -12.73 99.61 -32.78
N HIS A 31 -12.47 100.04 -31.54
CA HIS A 31 -11.37 100.94 -31.20
C HIS A 31 -10.47 100.37 -30.10
N LEU A 32 -10.29 99.05 -30.05
CA LEU A 32 -9.20 98.49 -29.27
C LEU A 32 -7.89 98.57 -30.06
N ASP A 33 -6.85 98.95 -29.32
CA ASP A 33 -5.47 98.85 -29.74
C ASP A 33 -5.20 97.42 -30.29
N PRO A 34 -4.66 97.26 -31.52
CA PRO A 34 -4.41 95.96 -32.15
C PRO A 34 -3.69 94.95 -31.24
N GLU A 35 -2.84 95.43 -30.33
CA GLU A 35 -2.15 94.58 -29.36
C GLU A 35 -3.11 93.93 -28.35
N LYS A 36 -4.13 94.67 -27.89
CA LYS A 36 -5.12 94.19 -26.92
C LYS A 36 -6.05 93.15 -27.55
N ASP A 37 -6.45 93.37 -28.81
CA ASP A 37 -7.27 92.41 -29.54
C ASP A 37 -6.53 91.08 -29.77
N TYR A 38 -5.23 91.15 -30.11
CA TYR A 38 -4.39 89.96 -30.22
C TYR A 38 -4.31 89.19 -28.89
N LYS A 39 -4.09 89.89 -27.77
CA LYS A 39 -4.05 89.28 -26.43
C LYS A 39 -5.38 88.66 -26.03
N VAL A 40 -6.50 89.36 -26.25
CA VAL A 40 -7.84 88.85 -25.96
C VAL A 40 -8.14 87.61 -26.78
N ARG A 41 -7.81 87.61 -28.08
CA ARG A 41 -7.99 86.45 -28.95
C ARG A 41 -7.14 85.26 -28.51
N ARG A 42 -5.88 85.51 -28.14
CA ARG A 42 -4.98 84.47 -27.63
C ARG A 42 -5.48 83.85 -26.32
N ILE A 43 -5.90 84.67 -25.37
CA ILE A 43 -6.47 84.20 -24.09
C ILE A 43 -7.75 83.40 -24.36
N THR A 44 -8.62 83.89 -25.24
CA THR A 44 -9.86 83.19 -25.60
C THR A 44 -9.58 81.82 -26.21
N SER A 45 -8.61 81.70 -27.11
CA SER A 45 -8.20 80.41 -27.68
C SER A 45 -7.67 79.46 -26.61
N LEU A 46 -6.81 79.95 -25.71
CA LEU A 46 -6.25 79.13 -24.62
C LEU A 46 -7.33 78.66 -23.64
N VAL A 47 -8.27 79.53 -23.28
CA VAL A 47 -9.40 79.18 -22.42
C VAL A 47 -10.29 78.16 -23.10
N ASN A 48 -10.58 78.32 -24.39
CA ASN A 48 -11.38 77.37 -25.16
C ASN A 48 -10.72 75.98 -25.26
N GLU A 49 -9.40 75.94 -25.51
CA GLU A 49 -8.63 74.70 -25.51
C GLU A 49 -8.58 74.06 -24.12
N SER A 50 -8.35 74.86 -23.07
CA SER A 50 -8.33 74.38 -21.69
C SER A 50 -9.69 73.79 -21.28
N ILE A 51 -10.79 74.43 -21.68
CA ILE A 51 -12.15 73.92 -21.46
C ILE A 51 -12.37 72.63 -22.23
N HIS A 52 -11.94 72.55 -23.49
CA HIS A 52 -12.07 71.32 -24.29
C HIS A 52 -11.33 70.16 -23.64
N ILE A 53 -10.08 70.35 -23.21
CA ILE A 53 -9.29 69.34 -22.51
C ILE A 53 -9.98 68.97 -21.19
N ALA A 54 -10.38 69.95 -20.39
CA ALA A 54 -11.00 69.72 -19.09
C ALA A 54 -12.39 69.06 -19.16
N ALA A 55 -13.17 69.30 -20.20
CA ALA A 55 -14.51 68.76 -20.34
C ALA A 55 -14.55 67.41 -21.08
N ASN A 56 -13.73 67.24 -22.11
CA ASN A 56 -13.83 66.09 -23.02
C ASN A 56 -12.85 64.97 -22.69
N GLU A 57 -11.62 65.27 -22.27
CA GLU A 57 -10.65 64.22 -21.97
C GLU A 57 -11.05 63.36 -20.75
N PRO A 58 -11.62 63.93 -19.66
CA PRO A 58 -12.09 63.11 -18.54
C PRO A 58 -13.25 62.18 -18.92
N SER A 59 -14.19 62.65 -19.74
CA SER A 59 -15.31 61.81 -20.19
C SER A 59 -14.85 60.67 -21.09
N LEU A 60 -13.88 60.93 -21.99
CA LEU A 60 -13.24 59.90 -22.81
C LEU A 60 -12.43 58.91 -21.97
N GLY A 61 -11.69 59.39 -20.97
CA GLY A 61 -10.95 58.55 -20.03
C GLY A 61 -11.87 57.61 -19.24
N LEU A 62 -12.98 58.13 -18.71
CA LEU A 62 -13.99 57.35 -18.02
C LEU A 62 -14.65 56.31 -18.93
N TYR A 63 -14.93 56.65 -20.19
CA TYR A 63 -15.44 55.69 -21.17
C TYR A 63 -14.47 54.53 -21.39
N ARG A 64 -13.17 54.81 -21.58
CA ARG A 64 -12.13 53.78 -21.74
C ARG A 64 -12.02 52.88 -20.51
N ILE A 65 -12.06 53.45 -19.31
CA ILE A 65 -12.06 52.69 -18.06
C ILE A 65 -13.31 51.81 -17.98
N GLN A 66 -14.48 52.36 -18.24
CA GLN A 66 -15.74 51.61 -18.21
C GLN A 66 -15.69 50.42 -19.17
N GLU A 67 -15.18 50.62 -20.38
CA GLU A 67 -15.08 49.56 -21.36
C GLU A 67 -14.04 48.50 -20.99
N HIS A 68 -12.90 48.93 -20.44
CA HIS A 68 -11.92 48.01 -19.88
C HIS A 68 -12.50 47.16 -18.74
N VAL A 69 -13.21 47.77 -17.79
CA VAL A 69 -13.89 47.04 -16.70
C VAL A 69 -14.89 46.05 -17.27
N LYS A 70 -15.72 46.45 -18.24
CA LYS A 70 -16.69 45.56 -18.88
C LYS A 70 -16.04 44.36 -19.57
N ARG A 71 -14.89 44.56 -20.23
CA ARG A 71 -14.13 43.47 -20.88
C ARG A 71 -13.43 42.57 -19.86
N THR A 72 -12.78 43.14 -18.85
CA THR A 72 -11.90 42.40 -17.92
C THR A 72 -12.67 41.71 -16.79
N LEU A 73 -13.74 42.33 -16.28
CA LEU A 73 -14.48 41.84 -15.11
C LEU A 73 -15.06 40.42 -15.29
N PRO A 74 -15.67 40.04 -16.43
CA PRO A 74 -16.17 38.68 -16.62
C PRO A 74 -15.07 37.62 -16.51
N HIS A 75 -13.88 37.91 -17.04
CA HIS A 75 -12.73 37.01 -16.94
C HIS A 75 -12.25 36.88 -15.49
N LEU A 76 -12.20 37.98 -14.73
CA LEU A 76 -11.84 37.95 -13.31
C LEU A 76 -12.85 37.16 -12.49
N VAL A 77 -14.15 37.33 -12.73
CA VAL A 77 -15.20 36.56 -12.05
C VAL A 77 -15.08 35.08 -12.36
N LYS A 78 -14.82 34.71 -13.62
CA LYS A 78 -14.60 33.31 -14.02
C LYS A 78 -13.40 32.71 -13.28
N ARG A 79 -12.25 33.38 -13.30
CA ARG A 79 -11.05 32.93 -12.59
C ARG A 79 -11.27 32.83 -11.08
N LYS A 80 -12.01 33.76 -10.47
CA LYS A 80 -12.36 33.70 -9.06
C LYS A 80 -13.22 32.47 -8.74
N LYS A 81 -14.18 32.12 -9.59
CA LYS A 81 -14.99 30.90 -9.44
C LYS A 81 -14.14 29.63 -9.57
N GLU A 82 -13.26 29.59 -10.57
CA GLU A 82 -12.32 28.47 -10.76
C GLU A 82 -11.42 28.30 -9.53
N LEU A 83 -10.83 29.39 -9.02
CA LEU A 83 -9.99 29.37 -7.83
C LEU A 83 -10.79 28.92 -6.59
N SER A 84 -12.02 29.38 -6.42
CA SER A 84 -12.89 28.94 -5.33
C SER A 84 -13.21 27.44 -5.40
N SER A 85 -13.45 26.90 -6.59
CA SER A 85 -13.67 25.47 -6.81
C SER A 85 -12.41 24.65 -6.49
N ILE A 86 -11.24 25.09 -6.97
CA ILE A 86 -9.96 24.46 -6.66
C ILE A 86 -9.70 24.48 -5.15
N ASN A 87 -9.94 25.61 -4.50
CA ASN A 87 -9.77 25.73 -3.06
C ASN A 87 -10.66 24.76 -2.29
N THR A 88 -11.92 24.60 -2.71
CA THR A 88 -12.85 23.63 -2.10
C THR A 88 -12.29 22.21 -2.22
N ARG A 89 -11.84 21.82 -3.43
CA ARG A 89 -11.22 20.49 -3.64
C ARG A 89 -9.97 20.26 -2.79
N ILE A 90 -9.17 21.30 -2.57
CA ILE A 90 -7.98 21.21 -1.71
C ILE A 90 -8.41 21.00 -0.25
N GLN A 91 -9.46 21.69 0.21
CA GLN A 91 -10.00 21.51 1.56
C GLN A 91 -10.57 20.09 1.75
N ASP A 92 -11.34 19.60 0.78
CA ASP A 92 -11.88 18.23 0.81
C ASP A 92 -10.76 17.19 0.87
N ALA A 93 -9.75 17.32 0.00
CA ALA A 93 -8.58 16.43 0.03
C ALA A 93 -7.79 16.53 1.34
N SER A 94 -7.64 17.73 1.90
CA SER A 94 -6.97 17.91 3.19
C SER A 94 -7.76 17.26 4.34
N TYR A 95 -9.09 17.29 4.25
CA TYR A 95 -9.97 16.65 5.23
C TYR A 95 -9.85 15.12 5.15
N ASP A 96 -9.92 14.55 3.94
CA ASP A 96 -9.73 13.10 3.71
C ASP A 96 -8.36 12.62 4.18
N LEU A 97 -7.31 13.43 3.97
CA LEU A 97 -5.97 13.15 4.49
C LEU A 97 -5.95 13.16 6.04
N GLY A 98 -6.62 14.13 6.67
CA GLY A 98 -6.75 14.18 8.12
C GLY A 98 -7.43 12.93 8.69
N LEU A 99 -8.53 12.49 8.07
CA LEU A 99 -9.22 11.26 8.43
C LEU A 99 -8.34 10.02 8.24
N SER A 100 -7.62 9.95 7.12
CA SER A 100 -6.73 8.83 6.83
C SER A 100 -5.60 8.73 7.85
N LEU A 101 -5.05 9.87 8.29
CA LEU A 101 -4.03 9.92 9.34
C LEU A 101 -4.59 9.45 10.69
N GLU A 102 -5.78 9.91 11.07
CA GLU A 102 -6.45 9.46 12.30
C GLU A 102 -6.70 7.94 12.30
N VAL A 103 -7.14 7.39 11.16
CA VAL A 103 -7.32 5.95 11.00
C VAL A 103 -5.99 5.20 11.16
N ILE A 104 -4.92 5.65 10.51
CA ILE A 104 -3.59 5.00 10.63
C ILE A 104 -3.09 5.06 12.08
N GLU A 105 -3.26 6.21 12.73
CA GLU A 105 -2.89 6.37 14.14
C GLU A 105 -3.70 5.41 15.02
N SER A 106 -5.01 5.29 14.80
CA SER A 106 -5.84 4.34 15.53
C SER A 106 -5.40 2.89 15.33
N ILE A 107 -5.02 2.49 14.11
CA ILE A 107 -4.53 1.13 13.81
C ILE A 107 -3.23 0.87 14.56
N SER A 108 -2.33 1.86 14.64
CA SER A 108 -1.08 1.75 15.39
C SER A 108 -1.30 1.53 16.88
N GLN A 109 -2.42 2.01 17.44
CA GLN A 109 -2.79 1.81 18.84
C GLN A 109 -3.37 0.41 19.13
N ILE A 110 -3.76 -0.35 18.08
CA ILE A 110 -4.33 -1.69 18.25
C ILE A 110 -3.24 -2.69 18.66
N LYS A 111 -3.19 -2.98 19.96
CA LYS A 111 -2.22 -3.90 20.58
C LYS A 111 -2.28 -5.34 20.06
N HIS A 112 -3.42 -5.77 19.49
CA HIS A 112 -3.59 -7.13 18.98
C HIS A 112 -2.64 -7.45 17.84
N PHE A 113 -2.42 -6.52 16.90
CA PHE A 113 -1.49 -6.74 15.79
C PHE A 113 -0.05 -6.90 16.28
N THR A 114 0.37 -6.10 17.25
CA THR A 114 1.70 -6.23 17.87
C THR A 114 1.85 -7.57 18.58
N ARG A 115 0.85 -7.99 19.36
CA ARG A 115 0.87 -9.29 20.06
C ARG A 115 0.90 -10.47 19.11
N ILE A 116 0.10 -10.43 18.04
CA ILE A 116 0.08 -11.48 17.00
C ILE A 116 1.45 -11.55 16.32
N LYS A 117 2.03 -10.41 15.95
CA LYS A 117 3.37 -10.32 15.36
C LYS A 117 4.43 -10.94 16.28
N GLU A 118 4.43 -10.57 17.56
CA GLU A 118 5.38 -11.09 18.55
C GLU A 118 5.20 -12.60 18.76
N ALA A 119 3.96 -13.08 18.88
CA ALA A 119 3.68 -14.51 19.02
C ALA A 119 4.16 -15.31 17.81
N LEU A 120 3.96 -14.80 16.59
CA LEU A 120 4.45 -15.43 15.37
C LEU A 120 5.97 -15.42 15.30
N GLN A 121 6.63 -14.30 15.63
CA GLN A 121 8.08 -14.22 15.68
C GLN A 121 8.66 -15.22 16.69
N ASN A 122 8.07 -15.30 17.88
CA ASN A 122 8.47 -16.26 18.92
C ASN A 122 8.28 -17.70 18.46
N ALA A 123 7.14 -18.03 17.83
CA ALA A 123 6.88 -19.36 17.29
C ALA A 123 7.88 -19.76 16.20
N ILE A 124 8.23 -18.83 15.30
CA ILE A 124 9.26 -19.05 14.27
C ILE A 124 10.62 -19.31 14.92
N SER A 125 11.05 -18.45 15.85
CA SER A 125 12.31 -18.62 16.56
C SER A 125 12.38 -19.93 17.34
N TYR A 126 11.27 -20.33 17.96
CA TYR A 126 11.18 -21.58 18.69
C TYR A 126 11.29 -22.79 17.75
N LYS A 127 10.61 -22.76 16.61
CA LYS A 127 10.73 -23.79 15.57
C LYS A 127 12.17 -23.94 15.08
N ILE A 128 12.86 -22.84 14.82
CA ILE A 128 14.27 -22.85 14.38
C ILE A 128 15.14 -23.56 15.42
N LYS A 129 15.05 -23.15 16.69
CA LYS A 129 15.80 -23.76 17.80
C LYS A 129 15.51 -25.26 17.92
N LEU A 130 14.25 -25.66 17.85
CA LEU A 130 13.88 -27.08 17.89
C LEU A 130 14.46 -27.87 16.71
N ASN A 131 14.51 -27.28 15.52
CA ASN A 131 15.10 -27.92 14.36
C ASN A 131 16.62 -28.10 14.53
N GLU A 132 17.31 -27.08 15.03
CA GLU A 132 18.74 -27.15 15.37
C GLU A 132 19.03 -28.25 16.41
N TYR A 133 18.22 -28.34 17.48
CA TYR A 133 18.37 -29.42 18.47
C TYR A 133 18.16 -30.80 17.85
N ARG A 134 17.16 -30.96 16.98
CA ARG A 134 16.92 -32.23 16.27
C ARG A 134 18.08 -32.60 15.35
N GLU A 135 18.69 -31.63 14.67
CA GLU A 135 19.86 -31.87 13.82
C GLU A 135 21.10 -32.25 14.64
N GLN A 136 21.34 -31.58 15.76
CA GLN A 136 22.41 -31.94 16.69
C GLN A 136 22.23 -33.36 17.24
N GLU A 137 21.01 -33.73 17.60
CA GLU A 137 20.72 -35.07 18.13
C GLU A 137 20.93 -36.16 17.07
N LYS A 138 20.49 -35.91 15.83
CA LYS A 138 20.79 -36.81 14.69
C LYS A 138 22.29 -36.96 14.47
N ALA A 139 23.04 -35.85 14.51
CA ALA A 139 24.49 -35.88 14.35
C ALA A 139 25.18 -36.67 15.49
N ARG A 140 24.69 -36.54 16.73
CA ARG A 140 25.18 -37.34 17.88
C ARG A 140 24.91 -38.83 17.68
N GLN A 141 23.68 -39.20 17.34
CA GLN A 141 23.31 -40.60 17.09
C GLN A 141 24.11 -41.20 15.94
N GLU A 142 24.31 -40.46 14.85
CA GLU A 142 25.16 -40.91 13.74
C GLU A 142 26.62 -41.11 14.16
N PHE A 143 27.15 -40.22 15.01
CA PHE A 143 28.50 -40.35 15.55
C PHE A 143 28.63 -41.61 16.44
N GLU A 144 27.68 -41.82 17.34
CA GLU A 144 27.64 -43.01 18.20
C GLU A 144 27.52 -44.29 17.39
N LEU A 145 26.68 -44.32 16.36
CA LEU A 145 26.51 -45.48 15.49
C LEU A 145 27.78 -45.78 14.68
N LYS A 146 28.49 -44.73 14.21
CA LYS A 146 29.81 -44.87 13.56
C LYS A 146 30.87 -45.40 14.53
N ASN A 147 30.85 -44.95 15.78
CA ASN A 147 31.77 -45.42 16.81
C ASN A 147 31.49 -46.90 17.14
N ALA A 148 30.22 -47.27 17.38
CA ALA A 148 29.82 -48.65 17.64
C ALA A 148 30.20 -49.60 16.48
N ARG A 149 30.03 -49.17 15.23
CA ARG A 149 30.49 -49.93 14.05
C ARG A 149 32.01 -50.12 14.04
N SER A 150 32.77 -49.10 14.42
CA SER A 150 34.23 -49.19 14.52
C SER A 150 34.67 -50.17 15.61
N VAL A 151 34.03 -50.12 16.79
CA VAL A 151 34.30 -51.03 17.91
C VAL A 151 33.93 -52.48 17.55
N ASN A 152 32.76 -52.70 16.95
CA ASN A 152 32.35 -54.03 16.49
C ASN A 152 33.28 -54.58 15.39
N LYS A 153 33.77 -53.72 14.50
CA LYS A 153 34.79 -54.10 13.50
C LYS A 153 36.09 -54.55 14.15
N SER A 154 36.56 -53.88 15.21
CA SER A 154 37.74 -54.33 15.96
C SER A 154 37.51 -55.63 16.74
N ILE A 155 36.29 -55.87 17.25
CA ILE A 155 35.95 -57.12 17.95
C ILE A 155 35.94 -58.31 16.97
N SER A 156 35.39 -58.12 15.77
CA SER A 156 35.40 -59.15 14.71
C SER A 156 36.80 -59.50 14.20
N GLN A 157 37.82 -58.69 14.49
CA GLN A 157 39.22 -58.95 14.13
C GLN A 157 40.00 -59.71 15.22
N ASN A 158 39.39 -59.95 16.39
CA ASN A 158 39.96 -60.88 17.37
C ASN A 158 39.70 -62.32 16.89
N GLU A 159 40.71 -63.19 16.93
CA GLU A 159 40.58 -64.62 16.62
C GLU A 159 39.38 -65.22 17.35
N PRO A 160 38.57 -66.10 16.70
CA PRO A 160 37.46 -66.76 17.37
C PRO A 160 38.00 -67.49 18.59
N ALA A 161 37.39 -67.26 19.76
CA ALA A 161 37.69 -68.06 20.94
C ALA A 161 37.31 -69.52 20.62
N GLU A 162 38.29 -70.34 20.28
CA GLU A 162 38.11 -71.77 20.10
C GLU A 162 37.78 -72.38 21.47
N GLY A 163 36.50 -72.68 21.66
CA GLY A 163 35.98 -73.28 22.89
C GLY A 163 34.49 -73.58 22.77
N PHE A 164 34.04 -74.62 23.47
CA PHE A 164 32.65 -75.06 23.55
C PHE A 164 32.04 -74.57 24.87
N ILE A 165 30.82 -74.07 24.84
CA ILE A 165 30.11 -73.66 26.06
C ILE A 165 28.98 -74.65 26.31
N CYS A 166 28.87 -75.16 27.54
CA CYS A 166 27.75 -76.01 27.91
C CYS A 166 26.44 -75.19 27.91
N PRO A 167 25.39 -75.59 27.17
CA PRO A 167 24.16 -74.81 27.08
C PRO A 167 23.32 -74.84 28.36
N VAL A 168 23.58 -75.78 29.27
CA VAL A 168 22.78 -75.95 30.51
C VAL A 168 23.35 -75.13 31.66
N CYS A 169 24.67 -75.12 31.83
CA CYS A 169 25.34 -74.45 32.96
C CYS A 169 26.29 -73.32 32.55
N TYR A 170 26.43 -73.07 31.25
CA TYR A 170 27.30 -72.03 30.67
C TYR A 170 28.79 -72.14 31.03
N PHE A 171 29.24 -73.33 31.41
CA PHE A 171 30.65 -73.60 31.66
C PHE A 171 31.43 -73.67 30.33
N ALA A 172 32.54 -72.96 30.23
CA ALA A 172 33.40 -72.93 29.06
C ALA A 172 34.40 -74.08 29.08
N LEU A 173 34.49 -74.80 27.97
CA LEU A 173 35.26 -76.01 27.77
C LEU A 173 36.12 -75.85 26.51
N LEU A 174 37.26 -76.51 26.47
CA LEU A 174 38.22 -76.29 25.37
C LEU A 174 37.86 -77.17 24.17
N ASN A 175 37.37 -78.39 24.43
CA ASN A 175 37.14 -79.39 23.38
C ASN A 175 35.72 -80.00 23.47
N GLN A 176 35.22 -80.49 22.33
CA GLN A 176 33.88 -81.11 22.22
C GLN A 176 33.73 -82.37 23.09
N GLU A 177 34.78 -83.16 23.25
CA GLU A 177 34.75 -84.36 24.12
C GLU A 177 34.57 -84.00 25.60
N GLU A 178 35.13 -82.88 26.04
CA GLU A 178 34.96 -82.40 27.42
C GLU A 178 33.52 -81.92 27.65
N LEU A 179 32.89 -81.34 26.62
CA LEU A 179 31.47 -80.98 26.65
C LEU A 179 30.57 -82.20 26.85
N PHE A 180 30.81 -83.28 26.09
CA PHE A 180 30.03 -84.51 26.25
C PHE A 180 30.21 -85.14 27.63
N LYS A 181 31.46 -85.24 28.11
CA LYS A 181 31.73 -85.75 29.46
C LYS A 181 31.09 -84.90 30.55
N HIS A 182 31.13 -83.57 30.40
CA HIS A 182 30.49 -82.65 31.32
C HIS A 182 28.96 -82.83 31.33
N TRP A 183 28.34 -82.98 30.16
CA TRP A 183 26.92 -83.25 30.05
C TRP A 183 26.54 -84.57 30.72
N GLU A 184 27.25 -85.65 30.38
CA GLU A 184 26.99 -86.99 30.90
C GLU A 184 27.21 -87.10 32.42
N SER A 185 28.05 -86.26 33.01
CA SER A 185 28.34 -86.29 34.44
C SER A 185 27.42 -85.39 35.27
N ASN A 186 27.05 -84.21 34.76
CA ASN A 186 26.38 -83.18 35.56
C ASN A 186 24.91 -82.96 35.18
N HIS A 187 24.50 -83.36 33.98
CA HIS A 187 23.15 -83.13 33.45
C HIS A 187 22.47 -84.42 32.98
N ASN A 188 23.09 -85.57 33.20
CA ASN A 188 22.56 -86.88 32.80
C ASN A 188 21.57 -87.40 33.84
N LEU A 189 20.42 -86.75 33.90
CA LEU A 189 19.25 -87.25 34.60
C LEU A 189 18.25 -87.67 33.51
N ASP A 190 18.07 -88.99 33.36
CA ASP A 190 17.10 -89.67 32.49
C ASP A 190 15.61 -89.37 32.82
N ASN A 191 15.30 -88.21 33.40
CA ASN A 191 13.94 -87.74 33.67
C ASN A 191 13.81 -86.21 33.46
N CYS A 192 14.29 -85.74 32.32
CA CYS A 192 14.02 -84.38 31.85
C CYS A 192 12.73 -84.40 31.03
N GLU A 193 11.61 -84.00 31.66
CA GLU A 193 10.30 -83.71 31.05
C GLU A 193 10.34 -82.55 30.02
N ASN A 194 11.52 -82.12 29.59
CA ASN A 194 11.74 -81.16 28.52
C ASN A 194 12.57 -81.80 27.41
N ASP A 195 11.98 -82.77 26.74
CA ASP A 195 12.40 -83.12 25.39
C ASP A 195 11.98 -81.96 24.48
N VAL A 196 12.92 -81.07 24.18
CA VAL A 196 12.74 -79.92 23.26
C VAL A 196 12.54 -80.39 21.80
N PHE A 197 12.53 -81.70 21.57
CA PHE A 197 12.12 -82.36 20.33
C PHE A 197 10.73 -83.02 20.41
N HIS A 198 9.79 -82.46 21.16
CA HIS A 198 8.38 -82.68 20.85
C HIS A 198 8.08 -82.06 19.48
N GLU A 199 7.80 -82.92 18.51
CA GLU A 199 7.31 -82.58 17.18
C GLU A 199 6.20 -81.53 17.29
N LEU A 200 6.50 -80.31 16.86
CA LEU A 200 5.47 -79.39 16.39
C LEU A 200 4.84 -80.04 15.16
N GLU A 201 3.66 -80.63 15.32
CA GLU A 201 2.80 -80.93 14.19
C GLU A 201 2.53 -79.61 13.46
N VAL A 202 3.18 -79.44 12.30
CA VAL A 202 2.94 -78.34 11.38
C VAL A 202 1.71 -78.71 10.55
N PRO A 203 0.58 -77.99 10.64
CA PRO A 203 -0.46 -78.12 9.65
C PRO A 203 0.05 -77.43 8.38
N VAL A 204 0.25 -78.23 7.33
CA VAL A 204 0.43 -77.74 5.97
C VAL A 204 -0.93 -77.21 5.50
N GLU A 205 -1.15 -75.90 5.60
CA GLU A 205 -2.18 -75.23 4.81
C GLU A 205 -1.55 -74.17 3.89
N ASP A 206 -1.65 -74.53 2.61
CA ASP A 206 -1.67 -73.75 1.39
C ASP A 206 -1.52 -72.23 1.46
N GLY A 207 -0.62 -71.76 0.61
CA GLY A 207 -0.20 -70.37 0.52
C GLY A 207 -1.32 -69.37 0.25
N ASN A 208 -1.22 -68.24 0.93
CA ASN A 208 -1.44 -66.93 0.32
C ASN A 208 -0.66 -65.84 1.08
N ASN A 209 -0.13 -64.91 0.29
CA ASN A 209 0.83 -63.88 0.66
C ASN A 209 0.49 -63.09 1.94
N PHE A 210 1.45 -63.08 2.85
CA PHE A 210 1.55 -62.11 3.95
C PHE A 210 2.21 -60.83 3.40
N VAL A 211 1.41 -59.79 3.13
CA VAL A 211 1.94 -58.42 3.05
C VAL A 211 1.60 -57.72 4.37
N LEU A 212 2.66 -57.36 5.08
CA LEU A 212 2.64 -56.55 6.29
C LEU A 212 1.95 -55.21 6.02
N ASN A 213 0.77 -55.00 6.63
CA ASN A 213 0.26 -53.67 6.89
C ASN A 213 1.10 -53.05 8.03
N GLN A 214 2.08 -52.26 7.66
CA GLN A 214 2.61 -51.18 8.50
C GLN A 214 2.02 -49.86 7.98
N ASP A 215 1.82 -48.93 8.91
CA ASP A 215 1.44 -47.53 8.73
C ASP A 215 -0.04 -47.18 8.95
N ASN A 216 -0.48 -47.34 10.21
CA ASN A 216 -1.40 -46.38 10.83
C ASN A 216 -0.57 -45.24 11.44
N ASP A 217 -0.36 -44.15 10.69
CA ASP A 217 -0.36 -42.78 11.23
C ASP A 217 -0.24 -41.76 10.09
N MET A 218 -1.38 -41.40 9.49
CA MET A 218 -1.50 -40.16 8.74
C MET A 218 -2.96 -39.70 8.71
N THR A 219 -3.31 -38.79 9.63
CA THR A 219 -4.50 -37.94 9.49
C THR A 219 -4.35 -37.11 8.21
N VAL A 220 -4.95 -37.58 7.13
CA VAL A 220 -5.17 -36.81 5.91
C VAL A 220 -6.40 -35.92 6.15
N ILE A 221 -6.16 -34.63 6.36
CA ILE A 221 -7.21 -33.63 6.16
C ILE A 221 -7.31 -33.42 4.66
N GLU A 222 -8.36 -33.98 4.06
CA GLU A 222 -8.79 -33.60 2.72
C GLU A 222 -9.24 -32.13 2.74
N MET A 223 -8.55 -31.27 2.02
CA MET A 223 -9.17 -30.09 1.42
C MET A 223 -8.73 -30.00 -0.03
N GLY A 224 -9.70 -30.19 -0.92
CA GLY A 224 -9.54 -30.23 -2.36
C GLY A 224 -8.94 -28.96 -2.93
N HIS A 225 -8.08 -29.16 -3.94
CA HIS A 225 -7.64 -28.12 -4.85
C HIS A 225 -8.34 -28.26 -6.20
N SER A 226 -8.44 -27.10 -6.86
CA SER A 226 -8.89 -26.81 -8.24
C SER A 226 -10.42 -26.63 -8.37
N SER A 227 -10.94 -25.56 -8.97
CA SER A 227 -10.33 -24.50 -9.78
C SER A 227 -11.32 -23.34 -9.96
N VAL A 228 -10.75 -22.14 -9.99
CA VAL A 228 -11.09 -20.93 -10.76
C VAL A 228 -12.40 -20.91 -11.58
N SER A 229 -13.08 -19.77 -11.48
CA SER A 229 -13.90 -19.08 -12.52
C SER A 229 -15.40 -19.02 -12.24
N GLU A 230 -15.87 -17.88 -11.71
CA GLU A 230 -17.05 -17.23 -12.29
C GLU A 230 -17.05 -15.72 -12.01
N CYS A 231 -17.23 -14.98 -13.09
CA CYS A 231 -17.28 -13.54 -13.20
C CYS A 231 -18.53 -12.97 -12.52
N ILE A 232 -18.41 -11.81 -11.88
CA ILE A 232 -19.53 -10.85 -11.83
C ILE A 232 -19.00 -9.50 -12.31
N ASP A 233 -19.31 -9.24 -13.57
CA ASP A 233 -19.45 -7.90 -14.12
C ASP A 233 -20.51 -7.14 -13.31
N VAL A 234 -20.17 -5.96 -12.79
CA VAL A 234 -21.16 -4.91 -12.56
C VAL A 234 -20.81 -3.74 -13.48
N VAL A 235 -21.61 -3.72 -14.53
CA VAL A 235 -21.64 -2.81 -15.67
C VAL A 235 -21.92 -1.37 -15.24
N TYR A 236 -21.17 -0.45 -15.86
CA TYR A 236 -21.52 0.95 -16.09
C TYR A 236 -22.75 1.07 -16.99
N GLU A 237 -23.79 1.76 -16.54
CA GLU A 237 -24.70 2.63 -17.33
C GLU A 237 -25.70 3.22 -16.31
N LEU A 238 -25.86 4.53 -16.20
CA LEU A 238 -26.78 5.28 -17.06
C LEU A 238 -26.24 6.69 -17.33
N SER A 239 -26.02 6.94 -18.62
CA SER A 239 -26.04 8.24 -19.25
C SER A 239 -27.45 8.85 -19.24
N GLY A 240 -27.50 10.17 -19.42
CA GLY A 240 -28.63 11.01 -19.05
C GLY A 240 -29.95 10.85 -19.80
N GLN A 241 -30.97 11.45 -19.22
CA GLN A 241 -32.14 11.96 -19.93
C GLN A 241 -32.60 13.30 -19.34
N LYS A 242 -32.64 14.29 -20.25
CA LYS A 242 -33.36 15.58 -20.23
C LYS A 242 -32.81 16.75 -19.40
#